data_AF-A0A7J2R3X7-F1
#
_entry.id   AF-A0A7J2R3X7-F1
#
_cell.length_a   1.000
_cell.length_b   1.000
_cell.length_c   1.000
_cell.angle_alpha   90.00
_cell.angle_beta   90.00
_cell.angle_gamma   90.00
#
_symmetry.space_group_name_H-M   'P 1'
#
loop_
_entity.id
_entity.type
_entity.pdbx_description
1 polymer ?
#
loop_
_entity_poly.entity_id
_entity_poly.type
_entity_poly.pdbx_seq_one_letter_code
_entity_poly.pdbx_strand_id
1 'polypeptide(L)'
;MKEKFVISLITGLSSNVLFLFASYLLLLKLDIASVGIWVFLNTVVNLGFLFINVGFDSIHYQYSGKENISDYIGTYFMIKVVVLIINIIITLGLLAILQIWSIQFFAFSLLLLFSKIFFSIGNIFIVNLRIKIKIFKAEIPNFFVITGNSLSIIYLAFNMSHISDPILY
;
A
#
# COMPACT_ATOMS: atom_id res chain seq x y z
N MET A 1 -20.84 -11.55 -18.05
CA MET A 1 -20.67 -11.15 -16.63
C MET A 1 -20.01 -12.24 -15.79
N LYS A 2 -20.40 -13.51 -15.94
CA LYS A 2 -19.82 -14.65 -15.20
C LYS A 2 -18.29 -14.80 -15.34
N GLU A 3 -17.74 -14.77 -16.54
CA GLU A 3 -16.28 -14.88 -16.75
C GLU A 3 -15.48 -13.77 -16.06
N LYS A 4 -15.96 -12.52 -16.14
CA LYS A 4 -15.30 -11.37 -15.46
C LYS A 4 -15.29 -11.54 -13.94
N PHE A 5 -16.35 -12.09 -13.38
CA PHE A 5 -16.44 -12.41 -11.96
C PHE A 5 -15.47 -13.54 -11.59
N VAL A 6 -15.44 -14.62 -12.37
CA VAL A 6 -14.52 -15.75 -12.16
C VAL A 6 -13.07 -15.31 -12.20
N ILE A 7 -12.68 -14.48 -13.18
CA ILE A 7 -11.31 -13.98 -13.28
C ILE A 7 -10.95 -13.10 -12.08
N SER A 8 -11.82 -12.17 -11.68
CA SER A 8 -11.57 -11.32 -10.49
C SER A 8 -11.41 -12.16 -9.22
N LEU A 9 -12.20 -13.23 -9.09
CA LEU A 9 -12.13 -14.16 -7.97
C LEU A 9 -10.81 -14.94 -7.97
N ILE A 10 -10.37 -15.43 -9.13
CA ILE A 10 -9.08 -16.13 -9.28
C ILE A 10 -7.91 -15.18 -8.98
N THR A 11 -7.90 -13.96 -9.54
CA THR A 11 -6.83 -12.99 -9.29
C THR A 11 -6.80 -12.54 -7.84
N GLY A 12 -7.95 -12.37 -7.19
CA GLY A 12 -8.02 -12.04 -5.77
C GLY A 12 -7.50 -13.17 -4.89
N LEU A 13 -7.94 -14.41 -5.14
CA LEU A 13 -7.49 -15.58 -4.37
C LEU A 13 -5.98 -15.82 -4.53
N SER A 14 -5.44 -15.76 -5.75
CA SER A 14 -4.01 -16.00 -5.98
C SER A 14 -3.14 -14.94 -5.31
N SER A 15 -3.57 -13.67 -5.36
CA SER A 15 -2.92 -12.56 -4.67
C SER A 15 -2.88 -12.76 -3.15
N ASN A 16 -4.00 -13.21 -2.57
CA ASN A 16 -4.10 -13.46 -1.12
C ASN A 16 -3.24 -14.65 -0.67
N VAL A 17 -3.18 -15.72 -1.45
CA VAL A 17 -2.28 -16.86 -1.16
C VAL A 17 -0.82 -16.42 -1.17
N LEU A 18 -0.42 -15.63 -2.16
CA LEU A 18 0.94 -15.08 -2.24
C LEU A 18 1.27 -14.17 -1.04
N PHE A 19 0.32 -13.33 -0.63
CA PHE A 19 0.46 -12.45 0.52
C PHE A 19 0.59 -13.22 1.84
N LEU A 20 -0.22 -14.28 2.03
CA LEU A 20 -0.13 -15.17 3.18
C LEU A 20 1.24 -15.85 3.25
N PHE A 21 1.73 -16.35 2.11
CA PHE A 21 3.06 -16.96 2.03
C PHE A 21 4.18 -15.97 2.36
N ALA A 22 4.12 -14.75 1.81
CA ALA A 22 5.08 -13.69 2.10
C ALA A 22 5.09 -13.32 3.59
N SER A 23 3.91 -13.17 4.20
CA SER A 23 3.74 -12.86 5.62
C SER A 23 4.26 -13.99 6.50
N TYR A 24 4.01 -15.24 6.12
CA TYR A 24 4.55 -16.41 6.80
C TYR A 24 6.08 -16.44 6.80
N LEU A 25 6.72 -16.19 5.64
CA LEU A 25 8.18 -16.11 5.54
C LEU A 25 8.77 -14.99 6.41
N LEU A 26 8.12 -13.83 6.47
CA LEU A 26 8.54 -12.73 7.32
C LEU A 26 8.48 -13.12 8.81
N LEU A 27 7.39 -13.76 9.25
CA LEU A 27 7.22 -14.19 10.64
C LEU A 27 8.21 -15.27 11.06
N LEU A 28 8.63 -16.17 10.15
CA LEU A 28 9.67 -17.16 10.42
C LEU A 28 11.04 -16.54 10.70
N LYS A 29 11.28 -15.32 10.22
CA LYS A 29 12.59 -14.64 10.27
C LYS A 29 12.66 -13.55 11.32
N LEU A 30 11.54 -13.18 11.94
CA LEU A 30 11.49 -12.20 13.02
C LEU A 30 11.52 -12.90 14.37
N ASP A 31 12.35 -12.40 15.29
CA ASP A 31 12.23 -12.73 16.71
C ASP A 31 11.05 -11.96 17.33
N ILE A 32 10.59 -12.39 18.51
CA ILE A 32 9.38 -11.86 19.16
C ILE A 32 9.47 -10.35 19.38
N ALA A 33 10.64 -9.82 19.73
CA ALA A 33 10.84 -8.39 19.92
C ALA A 33 10.73 -7.62 18.60
N SER A 34 11.33 -8.12 17.51
CA SER A 34 11.22 -7.49 16.19
C SER A 34 9.81 -7.59 15.59
N VAL A 35 9.03 -8.63 15.93
CA VAL A 35 7.60 -8.69 15.56
C VAL A 35 6.84 -7.54 16.22
N GLY A 36 7.09 -7.27 17.50
CA GLY A 36 6.47 -6.15 18.22
C GLY A 36 6.80 -4.79 17.59
N ILE A 37 8.08 -4.57 17.28
CA ILE A 37 8.57 -3.36 16.60
C ILE A 37 7.92 -3.22 15.22
N TRP A 38 7.86 -4.31 14.45
CA TRP A 38 7.22 -4.32 13.13
C TRP A 38 5.74 -3.94 13.20
N VAL A 39 4.98 -4.59 14.10
CA VAL A 39 3.54 -4.31 14.28
C VAL A 39 3.33 -2.85 14.69
N PHE A 40 4.16 -2.34 15.61
CA PHE A 40 4.08 -0.95 16.05
C PHE A 40 4.31 0.03 14.89
N LEU A 41 5.44 -0.10 14.19
CA LEU A 41 5.80 0.78 13.07
C LEU A 41 4.79 0.71 11.93
N ASN A 42 4.34 -0.49 11.57
CA ASN A 42 3.33 -0.69 10.53
C ASN A 42 1.99 -0.04 10.93
N THR A 43 1.59 -0.16 12.21
CA THR A 43 0.38 0.51 12.73
C THR A 43 0.48 2.03 12.62
N VAL A 44 1.62 2.63 13.02
CA VAL A 44 1.83 4.07 12.93
C VAL A 44 1.72 4.57 11.49
N VAL A 45 2.38 3.88 10.56
CA VAL A 45 2.31 4.22 9.13
C VAL A 45 0.88 4.04 8.60
N ASN A 46 0.17 2.97 8.98
CA ASN A 46 -1.22 2.75 8.55
C ASN A 46 -2.18 3.84 9.07
N LEU A 47 -1.99 4.31 10.30
CA LEU A 47 -2.79 5.41 10.85
C LEU A 47 -2.59 6.70 10.07
N GLY A 48 -1.35 7.01 9.66
CA GLY A 48 -1.06 8.18 8.84
C GLY A 48 -1.67 8.14 7.43
N PHE A 49 -1.99 6.94 6.92
CA PHE A 49 -2.61 6.70 5.61
C PHE A 49 -4.11 6.36 5.69
N LEU A 50 -4.74 6.48 6.86
CA LEU A 50 -6.11 6.03 7.09
C LEU A 50 -7.13 6.68 6.16
N PHE A 51 -6.92 7.96 5.82
CA PHE A 51 -7.85 8.74 5.00
C PHE A 51 -7.68 8.50 3.50
N ILE A 52 -6.64 7.77 3.08
CA ILE A 52 -6.33 7.64 1.67
C ILE A 52 -7.36 6.79 0.91
N ASN A 53 -7.79 5.67 1.51
CA ASN A 53 -8.76 4.77 0.88
C ASN A 53 -10.15 5.42 0.84
N VAL A 54 -10.60 5.99 1.97
CA VAL A 54 -11.88 6.70 2.06
C VAL A 54 -11.90 7.93 1.14
N GLY A 55 -10.80 8.68 1.09
CA GLY A 55 -10.64 9.82 0.20
C GLY A 55 -10.71 9.41 -1.27
N PHE A 56 -9.96 8.41 -1.70
CA PHE A 56 -9.94 8.00 -3.10
C PHE A 56 -11.27 7.43 -3.58
N ASP A 57 -11.94 6.64 -2.75
CA ASP A 57 -13.24 6.05 -3.07
C ASP A 57 -14.35 7.11 -3.07
N SER A 58 -14.40 8.01 -2.08
CA SER A 58 -15.41 9.09 -2.06
C SER A 58 -15.31 9.99 -3.27
N ILE A 59 -14.09 10.39 -3.66
CA ILE A 59 -13.88 11.19 -4.86
C ILE A 59 -14.14 10.35 -6.14
N HIS A 60 -13.90 9.03 -6.12
CA HIS A 60 -14.30 8.16 -7.24
C HIS A 60 -15.81 8.18 -7.46
N TYR A 61 -16.58 7.94 -6.39
CA TYR A 61 -18.04 7.84 -6.41
C TYR A 61 -18.73 9.16 -6.75
N GLN A 62 -18.24 10.29 -6.23
CA GLN A 62 -18.85 11.60 -6.51
C GLN A 62 -18.80 12.00 -7.99
N TYR A 63 -17.85 11.46 -8.75
CA TYR A 63 -17.54 11.96 -10.09
C TYR A 63 -17.65 10.89 -11.19
N SER A 64 -17.82 9.61 -10.85
CA SER A 64 -17.92 8.50 -11.82
C SER A 64 -19.16 8.58 -12.71
N GLY A 65 -20.17 9.40 -12.35
CA GLY A 65 -21.38 9.64 -13.14
C GLY A 65 -21.36 10.90 -14.01
N LYS A 66 -20.27 11.68 -14.05
CA LYS A 66 -20.19 12.90 -14.86
C LYS A 66 -19.75 12.58 -16.30
N GLU A 67 -20.41 13.18 -17.28
CA GLU A 67 -20.20 12.89 -18.72
C GLU A 67 -18.82 13.33 -19.25
N ASN A 68 -18.18 14.32 -18.62
CA ASN A 68 -16.83 14.79 -19.00
C ASN A 68 -15.71 13.95 -18.37
N ILE A 69 -15.35 12.84 -19.03
CA ILE A 69 -14.25 11.95 -18.63
C ILE A 69 -12.87 12.65 -18.69
N SER A 70 -12.70 13.68 -19.52
CA SER A 70 -11.44 14.45 -19.62
C SER A 70 -11.15 15.27 -18.35
N ASP A 71 -12.16 15.97 -17.85
CA ASP A 71 -12.06 16.78 -16.63
C ASP A 71 -11.90 15.89 -15.41
N TYR A 72 -12.47 14.68 -15.46
CA TYR A 72 -12.26 13.64 -14.48
C TYR A 72 -10.76 13.27 -14.41
N ILE A 73 -10.12 12.84 -15.50
CA ILE A 73 -8.73 12.33 -15.44
C ILE A 73 -7.73 13.39 -14.94
N GLY A 74 -7.86 14.65 -15.36
CA GLY A 74 -6.95 15.72 -14.93
C GLY A 74 -7.19 16.17 -13.49
N THR A 75 -8.42 16.60 -13.19
CA THR A 75 -8.77 17.22 -11.90
C THR A 75 -8.79 16.19 -10.77
N TYR A 76 -9.25 14.97 -11.02
CA TYR A 76 -9.29 13.89 -10.04
C TYR A 76 -7.92 13.37 -9.66
N PHE A 77 -7.03 13.22 -10.65
CA PHE A 77 -5.65 12.81 -10.39
C PHE A 77 -4.95 13.84 -9.50
N MET A 78 -5.15 15.14 -9.79
CA MET A 78 -4.68 16.23 -8.94
C MET A 78 -5.22 16.11 -7.51
N ILE A 79 -6.53 15.97 -7.30
CA ILE A 79 -7.11 15.88 -5.95
C ILE A 79 -6.58 14.65 -5.20
N LYS A 80 -6.47 13.50 -5.86
CA LYS A 80 -5.89 12.28 -5.26
C LYS A 80 -4.43 12.44 -4.87
N VAL A 81 -3.63 13.10 -5.71
CA VAL A 81 -2.23 13.42 -5.40
C VAL A 81 -2.15 14.36 -4.20
N VAL A 82 -3.02 15.38 -4.11
CA VAL A 82 -3.09 16.28 -2.95
C VAL A 82 -3.46 15.50 -1.68
N VAL A 83 -4.46 14.62 -1.72
CA VAL A 83 -4.83 13.77 -0.58
C VAL A 83 -3.66 12.85 -0.17
N LEU A 84 -2.93 12.28 -1.13
CA LEU A 84 -1.73 11.48 -0.86
C LEU A 84 -0.66 12.31 -0.15
N ILE A 85 -0.38 13.53 -0.63
CA ILE A 85 0.60 14.44 0.00
C ILE A 85 0.20 14.76 1.44
N ILE A 86 -1.09 15.05 1.69
CA ILE A 86 -1.59 15.32 3.05
C ILE A 86 -1.36 14.11 3.97
N ASN A 87 -1.65 12.88 3.52
CA ASN A 87 -1.42 11.66 4.32
C ASN A 87 0.08 11.44 4.58
N ILE A 88 0.96 11.72 3.60
CA ILE A 88 2.41 11.67 3.82
C ILE A 88 2.83 12.65 4.91
N ILE A 89 2.36 13.90 4.86
CA ILE A 89 2.68 14.92 5.87
C ILE A 89 2.18 14.49 7.26
N ILE A 90 0.95 13.98 7.36
CA ILE A 90 0.39 13.47 8.62
C ILE A 90 1.25 12.32 9.16
N THR A 91 1.65 11.40 8.29
CA THR A 91 2.49 10.25 8.68
C THR A 91 3.85 10.70 9.18
N LEU A 92 4.50 11.64 8.49
CA LEU A 92 5.78 12.22 8.92
C LEU A 92 5.63 12.94 10.28
N GLY A 93 4.53 13.66 10.49
CA GLY A 93 4.20 14.28 11.78
C GLY A 93 4.02 13.26 12.91
N LEU A 94 3.31 12.16 12.66
CA LEU A 94 3.15 11.07 13.63
C LEU A 94 4.49 10.43 13.99
N LEU A 95 5.33 10.14 13.00
CA LEU A 95 6.67 9.59 13.22
C LEU A 95 7.55 10.55 14.04
N ALA A 96 7.42 11.87 13.80
CA ALA A 96 8.14 12.90 14.55
C ALA A 96 7.70 12.98 16.01
N ILE A 97 6.39 13.00 16.27
CA ILE A 97 5.82 13.05 17.63
C ILE A 97 6.24 11.82 18.45
N LEU A 98 6.22 10.64 17.84
CA LEU A 98 6.58 9.39 18.49
C LEU A 98 8.10 9.17 18.60
N GLN A 99 8.92 10.12 18.13
CA GLN A 99 10.38 10.05 18.15
C GLN A 99 10.95 8.79 17.46
N ILE A 100 10.24 8.28 16.44
CA ILE A 100 10.60 7.05 15.70
C ILE A 100 11.82 7.27 14.78
N TRP A 101 12.27 8.51 14.62
CA TRP A 101 13.43 8.89 13.80
C TRP A 101 14.79 8.53 14.42
N SER A 102 14.84 7.69 15.46
CA SER A 102 16.12 7.17 15.97
C SER A 102 16.85 6.39 14.87
N ILE A 103 18.19 6.40 14.91
CA ILE A 103 19.06 5.73 13.91
C ILE A 103 18.67 4.26 13.73
N GLN A 104 18.20 3.60 14.80
CA GLN A 104 17.78 2.20 14.81
C GLN A 104 16.53 1.93 13.96
N PHE A 105 15.55 2.83 13.92
CA PHE A 105 14.27 2.59 13.21
C PHE A 105 14.12 3.38 11.90
N PHE A 106 15.06 4.29 11.61
CA PHE A 106 14.98 5.21 10.47
C PHE A 106 14.86 4.48 9.12
N ALA A 107 15.76 3.53 8.85
CA ALA A 107 15.76 2.79 7.59
C ALA A 107 14.48 1.96 7.40
N PHE A 108 14.02 1.32 8.46
CA PHE A 108 12.81 0.49 8.44
C PHE A 108 11.55 1.34 8.22
N SER A 109 11.46 2.48 8.89
CA SER A 109 10.34 3.42 8.77
C SER A 109 10.25 4.03 7.37
N LEU A 110 11.40 4.39 6.78
CA LEU A 110 11.46 4.87 5.39
C LEU A 110 10.98 3.81 4.40
N LEU A 111 11.43 2.56 4.56
CA LEU A 111 11.05 1.46 3.68
C LEU A 111 9.53 1.21 3.73
N LEU A 112 8.94 1.19 4.94
CA LEU A 112 7.49 1.11 5.13
C LEU A 112 6.74 2.29 4.50
N LEU A 113 7.24 3.52 4.69
CA LEU A 113 6.64 4.73 4.13
C LEU A 113 6.66 4.70 2.59
N PHE A 114 7.81 4.38 1.98
CA PHE A 114 7.91 4.26 0.53
C PHE A 114 7.01 3.16 -0.02
N SER A 115 6.99 1.98 0.61
CA SER A 115 6.07 0.89 0.25
C SER A 115 4.62 1.37 0.19
N LYS A 116 4.16 2.09 1.22
CA LYS A 116 2.79 2.62 1.29
C LYS A 116 2.49 3.70 0.25
N ILE A 117 3.46 4.56 -0.04
CA ILE A 117 3.34 5.57 -1.10
C ILE A 117 3.20 4.89 -2.47
N PHE A 118 4.09 3.95 -2.81
CA PHE A 118 4.03 3.23 -4.08
C PHE A 118 2.72 2.46 -4.25
N PHE A 119 2.26 1.79 -3.19
CA PHE A 119 0.97 1.08 -3.19
C PHE A 119 -0.20 2.04 -3.44
N SER A 120 -0.19 3.21 -2.79
CA SER A 120 -1.23 4.22 -2.93
C SER A 120 -1.24 4.86 -4.33
N ILE A 121 -0.07 5.09 -4.94
CA ILE A 121 0.06 5.54 -6.33
C ILE A 121 -0.49 4.46 -7.29
N GLY A 122 -0.15 3.19 -7.05
CA GLY A 122 -0.72 2.06 -7.79
C GLY A 122 -2.25 2.04 -7.73
N ASN A 123 -2.83 2.24 -6.54
CA ASN A 123 -4.28 2.33 -6.36
C ASN A 123 -4.90 3.53 -7.09
N ILE A 124 -4.27 4.71 -7.05
CA ILE A 124 -4.72 5.88 -7.83
C ILE A 124 -4.84 5.51 -9.30
N PHE A 125 -3.82 4.83 -9.85
CA PHE A 125 -3.76 4.41 -11.24
C PHE A 125 -4.83 3.37 -11.57
N ILE A 126 -5.02 2.35 -10.72
CA ILE A 126 -6.05 1.32 -10.87
C ILE A 126 -7.44 1.94 -10.88
N VAL A 127 -7.75 2.80 -9.91
CA VAL A 127 -9.06 3.45 -9.82
C VAL A 127 -9.29 4.33 -11.05
N ASN A 128 -8.28 5.05 -11.53
CA ASN A 128 -8.36 5.84 -12.76
C ASN A 128 -8.59 4.96 -14.02
N LEU A 129 -7.95 3.79 -14.09
CA LEU A 129 -8.17 2.82 -15.17
C LEU A 129 -9.56 2.19 -15.13
N ARG A 130 -10.15 1.96 -13.94
CA ARG A 130 -11.50 1.39 -13.77
C ARG A 130 -12.59 2.22 -14.44
N ILE A 131 -12.41 3.54 -14.57
CA ILE A 131 -13.40 4.42 -15.24
C ILE A 131 -13.37 4.24 -16.76
N LYS A 132 -12.20 4.03 -17.34
CA LYS A 132 -12.03 3.93 -18.81
C LYS A 132 -12.16 2.50 -19.34
N ILE A 133 -12.03 1.47 -18.50
CA ILE A 133 -11.79 0.12 -18.99
C ILE A 133 -12.69 -0.95 -18.34
N LYS A 134 -13.22 -1.86 -19.17
CA LYS A 134 -13.92 -3.09 -18.75
C LYS A 134 -13.15 -3.76 -17.60
N ILE A 135 -13.86 -4.06 -16.50
CA ILE A 135 -13.45 -4.76 -15.24
C ILE A 135 -12.15 -5.58 -15.36
N PHE A 136 -12.03 -6.44 -16.38
CA PHE A 136 -10.86 -7.29 -16.64
C PHE A 136 -9.50 -6.55 -16.69
N LYS A 137 -9.40 -5.34 -17.27
CA LYS A 137 -8.10 -4.65 -17.34
C LYS A 137 -7.71 -3.90 -16.06
N ALA A 138 -8.63 -3.75 -15.10
CA ALA A 138 -8.32 -3.14 -13.81
C ALA A 138 -7.82 -4.18 -12.78
N GLU A 139 -8.24 -5.44 -12.92
CA GLU A 139 -7.78 -6.53 -12.06
C GLU A 139 -6.30 -6.86 -12.29
N ILE A 140 -5.80 -6.71 -13.52
CA ILE A 140 -4.39 -6.94 -13.88
C ILE A 140 -3.43 -6.01 -13.09
N PRO A 141 -3.59 -4.68 -13.12
CA PRO A 141 -2.73 -3.80 -12.32
C PRO A 141 -2.92 -3.99 -10.81
N ASN A 142 -4.12 -4.34 -10.33
CA ASN A 142 -4.32 -4.71 -8.91
C ASN A 142 -3.51 -5.96 -8.53
N PHE A 143 -3.54 -6.97 -9.39
CA PHE A 143 -2.73 -8.18 -9.24
C PHE A 143 -1.23 -7.86 -9.21
N PHE A 144 -0.73 -6.99 -10.10
CA PHE A 144 0.67 -6.56 -10.10
C PHE A 144 1.06 -5.81 -8.83
N VAL A 145 0.20 -4.92 -8.34
CA VAL A 145 0.47 -4.14 -7.11
C VAL A 145 0.53 -5.07 -5.90
N ILE A 146 -0.41 -6.01 -5.74
CA ILE A 146 -0.39 -6.96 -4.63
C ILE A 146 0.81 -7.90 -4.75
N THR A 147 1.11 -8.39 -5.95
CA THR A 147 2.27 -9.25 -6.21
C THR A 147 3.58 -8.53 -5.88
N GLY A 148 3.75 -7.27 -6.30
CA GLY A 148 4.91 -6.45 -5.99
C GLY A 148 5.07 -6.19 -4.49
N ASN A 149 3.97 -5.97 -3.77
CA ASN A 149 4.00 -5.82 -2.32
C ASN A 149 4.43 -7.12 -1.62
N SER A 150 3.87 -8.26 -2.04
CA SER A 150 4.27 -9.57 -1.52
C SER A 150 5.74 -9.89 -1.82
N LEU A 151 6.24 -9.57 -3.02
CA LEU A 151 7.66 -9.71 -3.34
C LEU A 151 8.55 -8.79 -2.49
N SER A 152 8.08 -7.58 -2.17
CA SER A 152 8.79 -6.66 -1.28
C SER A 152 8.87 -7.21 0.15
N ILE A 153 7.79 -7.83 0.65
CA ILE A 153 7.77 -8.51 1.95
C ILE A 153 8.73 -9.70 1.96
N ILE A 154 8.75 -10.51 0.89
CA ILE A 154 9.68 -11.63 0.74
C ILE A 154 11.13 -11.13 0.76
N TYR A 155 11.43 -10.07 0.00
CA TYR A 155 12.76 -9.45 0.00
C TYR A 155 13.16 -8.96 1.38
N LEU A 156 12.26 -8.27 2.10
CA LEU A 156 12.44 -7.87 3.49
C LEU A 156 12.75 -9.07 4.38
N ALA A 157 11.97 -10.15 4.29
CA ALA A 157 12.16 -11.35 5.09
C ALA A 157 13.54 -11.98 4.90
N PHE A 158 14.06 -12.01 3.66
CA PHE A 158 15.40 -12.53 3.38
C PHE A 158 16.54 -11.63 3.84
N ASN A 159 16.33 -10.31 3.88
CA ASN A 159 17.35 -9.34 4.29
C ASN A 159 17.20 -8.90 5.75
N MET A 160 16.21 -9.44 6.46
CA MET A 160 15.88 -9.00 7.82
C MET A 160 17.08 -9.13 8.76
N SER A 161 17.85 -10.22 8.69
CA SER A 161 19.05 -10.42 9.51
C SER A 161 20.09 -9.31 9.36
N HIS A 162 20.29 -8.81 8.13
CA HIS A 162 21.21 -7.71 7.86
C HIS A 162 20.66 -6.33 8.27
N ILE A 163 19.34 -6.20 8.35
CA ILE A 163 18.65 -4.96 8.74
C ILE A 163 18.44 -4.92 10.28
N SER A 164 18.31 -6.08 10.93
CA SER A 164 18.05 -6.22 12.36
C SER A 164 19.31 -6.30 13.22
N ASP A 165 20.48 -6.64 12.64
CA ASP A 165 21.77 -6.61 13.33
C ASP A 165 22.04 -5.28 14.08
N PRO A 166 21.74 -4.08 13.53
CA PRO A 166 21.88 -2.83 14.28
C PRO A 166 20.72 -2.51 15.26
N ILE A 167 19.66 -3.33 15.31
CA ILE A 167 18.48 -3.13 16.19
C ILE A 167 18.53 -4.06 17.41
N LEU A 168 19.23 -5.20 17.30
CA LEU A 168 19.35 -6.22 18.35
C LEU A 168 20.51 -5.98 19.34
N TYR A 169 21.34 -4.96 19.13
CA TYR A 169 22.42 -4.53 20.03
C TYR A 169 22.14 -3.17 20.68
#